data_AF-A0A9D1DDG5-F1
#
_entry.id   AF-A0A9D1DDG5-F1
#
_cell.length_a   1.000
_cell.length_b   1.000
_cell.length_c   1.000
_cell.angle_alpha   90.00
_cell.angle_beta   90.00
_cell.angle_gamma   90.00
#
_symmetry.space_group_name_H-M   'P 1'
#
loop_
_entity.id
_entity.type
_entity.pdbx_description
1 polymer ?
#
loop_
_entity_poly.entity_id
_entity_poly.type
_entity_poly.pdbx_seq_one_letter_code
_entity_poly.pdbx_strand_id
1 'polypeptide(L)'
;MKKIYTCFACGFPIAFEETEVPKACPGCGAPRSQFLEEPWPGSIDKRRIHVDPPEVDPNRDPFDISFHPAKDFAPQKGDGRVRRWVMGYNEGQAAEMRSFYEDIFGWDIIDCEGSDPENPTMYCATGPGTPDWEPRVCSFGYGFLKKNEPDAPSPSFIIEVKDIDETCKKVVEFGGKVLRERFTQGGEEYAIIEDSEGNQLYIWELKDTVPDYCIHPVTNTGAQ
;
A
#
# COMPACT_ATOMS: atom_id res chain seq x y z
N MET A 1 -15.72 -33.02 -18.05
CA MET A 1 -14.36 -32.58 -17.65
C MET A 1 -14.49 -31.23 -16.96
N LYS A 2 -13.79 -30.99 -15.85
CA LYS A 2 -13.83 -29.68 -15.18
C LYS A 2 -13.22 -28.62 -16.10
N LYS A 3 -13.86 -27.46 -16.16
CA LYS A 3 -13.43 -26.27 -16.91
C LYS A 3 -13.69 -25.01 -16.10
N ILE A 4 -13.03 -23.92 -16.49
CA ILE A 4 -13.34 -22.57 -16.01
C ILE A 4 -14.24 -21.90 -17.05
N TYR A 5 -15.26 -21.21 -16.58
CA TYR A 5 -16.20 -20.43 -17.37
C TYR A 5 -16.16 -19.00 -16.88
N THR A 6 -15.86 -18.06 -17.77
CA THR A 6 -15.83 -16.64 -17.45
C THR A 6 -16.91 -15.92 -18.24
N CYS A 7 -17.80 -15.21 -17.55
CA CYS A 7 -18.84 -14.43 -18.21
C CYS A 7 -18.25 -13.15 -18.83
N PHE A 8 -18.33 -12.98 -20.15
CA PHE A 8 -17.87 -11.76 -20.82
C PHE A 8 -18.62 -10.49 -20.38
N ALA A 9 -19.88 -10.63 -19.94
CA ALA A 9 -20.70 -9.48 -19.56
C ALA A 9 -20.30 -8.85 -18.22
N CYS A 10 -19.82 -9.65 -17.26
CA CYS A 10 -19.52 -9.16 -15.91
C CYS A 10 -18.18 -9.65 -15.33
N GLY A 11 -17.39 -10.41 -16.09
CA GLY A 11 -16.12 -10.97 -15.64
C GLY A 11 -16.23 -12.08 -14.60
N PHE A 12 -17.44 -12.50 -14.21
CA PHE A 12 -17.65 -13.47 -13.14
C PHE A 12 -17.07 -14.85 -13.51
N PRO A 13 -16.04 -15.34 -12.81
CA PRO A 13 -15.37 -16.61 -13.07
C PRO A 13 -16.05 -17.74 -12.30
N ILE A 14 -16.22 -18.91 -12.90
CA ILE A 14 -16.74 -20.09 -12.20
C ILE A 14 -16.10 -21.36 -12.73
N ALA A 15 -15.83 -22.31 -11.85
CA ALA A 15 -15.40 -23.65 -12.24
C ALA A 15 -16.58 -24.64 -12.17
N PHE A 16 -16.88 -25.30 -13.28
CA PHE A 16 -17.94 -26.31 -13.36
C PHE A 16 -17.44 -27.56 -14.07
N GLU A 17 -18.03 -28.71 -13.72
CA GLU A 17 -18.06 -29.83 -14.64
C GLU A 17 -18.93 -29.47 -15.84
N GLU A 18 -18.54 -29.87 -17.05
CA GLU A 18 -19.28 -29.57 -18.29
C GLU A 18 -20.78 -29.89 -18.22
N THR A 19 -21.16 -30.92 -17.47
CA THR A 19 -22.54 -31.35 -17.26
C THR A 19 -23.35 -30.45 -16.32
N GLU A 20 -22.67 -29.59 -15.54
CA GLU A 20 -23.26 -28.79 -14.45
C GLU A 20 -23.26 -27.29 -14.75
N VAL A 21 -22.77 -26.89 -15.92
CA VAL A 21 -22.65 -25.50 -16.29
C VAL A 21 -24.06 -24.89 -16.47
N PRO A 22 -24.37 -23.77 -15.78
CA PRO A 22 -25.70 -23.18 -15.80
C PRO A 22 -26.05 -22.60 -17.18
N LYS A 23 -27.35 -22.45 -17.43
CA LYS A 23 -27.87 -21.86 -18.68
C LYS A 23 -27.64 -20.34 -18.77
N ALA A 24 -27.44 -19.69 -17.63
CA ALA A 24 -27.20 -18.26 -17.50
C ALA A 24 -26.16 -17.99 -16.40
N CYS A 25 -25.46 -16.86 -16.50
CA CYS A 25 -24.48 -16.43 -15.51
C CYS A 25 -25.19 -16.17 -14.16
N PRO A 26 -24.77 -16.79 -13.06
CA PRO A 26 -25.37 -16.55 -11.75
C PRO A 26 -25.09 -15.13 -11.21
N GLY A 27 -24.05 -14.45 -11.71
CA GLY A 27 -23.73 -13.07 -11.30
C GLY A 27 -24.61 -12.02 -11.97
N CYS A 28 -24.94 -12.16 -13.26
CA CYS A 28 -25.65 -11.12 -14.02
C CYS A 28 -26.80 -11.59 -14.92
N GLY A 29 -27.07 -12.91 -14.97
CA GLY A 29 -28.12 -13.48 -15.82
C GLY A 29 -27.81 -13.58 -17.31
N ALA A 30 -26.60 -13.19 -17.76
CA ALA A 30 -26.20 -13.28 -19.17
C ALA A 30 -26.29 -14.73 -19.69
N PRO A 31 -26.72 -14.94 -20.95
CA PRO A 31 -26.90 -16.27 -21.51
C PRO A 31 -25.56 -17.01 -21.69
N ARG A 32 -25.60 -18.35 -21.72
CA ARG A 32 -24.41 -19.21 -21.88
C ARG A 32 -23.51 -18.85 -23.07
N SER A 33 -24.06 -18.28 -24.14
CA SER A 33 -23.26 -17.82 -25.30
C SER A 33 -22.24 -16.72 -24.94
N GLN A 34 -22.35 -16.11 -23.76
CA GLN A 34 -21.42 -15.11 -23.23
C GLN A 34 -20.32 -15.73 -22.35
N PHE A 35 -20.21 -17.06 -22.29
CA PHE A 35 -19.22 -17.73 -21.45
C PHE A 35 -17.97 -18.03 -22.29
N LEU A 36 -16.80 -17.57 -21.84
CA LEU A 36 -15.53 -18.08 -22.31
C LEU A 36 -15.21 -19.38 -21.58
N GLU A 37 -14.86 -20.43 -22.32
CA GLU A 37 -14.43 -21.71 -21.75
C GLU A 37 -12.91 -21.82 -21.72
N GLU A 38 -12.35 -22.21 -20.57
CA GLU A 38 -10.93 -22.45 -20.38
C GLU A 38 -10.69 -23.84 -19.77
N PRO A 39 -9.59 -24.53 -20.12
CA PRO A 39 -9.25 -25.81 -19.52
C PRO A 39 -8.93 -25.65 -18.02
N TRP A 40 -9.30 -26.63 -17.19
CA TRP A 40 -9.03 -26.59 -15.74
C TRP A 40 -7.53 -26.80 -15.43
N PRO A 41 -6.85 -25.81 -14.79
CA PRO A 41 -5.42 -25.90 -14.45
C PRO A 41 -5.15 -26.34 -13.01
N GLY A 42 -6.17 -26.85 -12.29
CA GLY A 42 -6.06 -27.29 -10.89
C GLY A 42 -6.58 -26.28 -9.85
N SER A 43 -6.75 -25.00 -10.19
CA SER A 43 -7.41 -23.99 -9.36
C SER A 43 -8.10 -22.94 -10.25
N ILE A 44 -9.18 -22.32 -9.74
CA ILE A 44 -9.84 -21.18 -10.38
C ILE A 44 -8.97 -19.92 -10.35
N ASP A 45 -8.06 -19.80 -9.38
CA ASP A 45 -7.16 -18.64 -9.23
C ASP A 45 -6.05 -18.60 -10.28
N LYS A 46 -5.80 -19.72 -10.98
CA LYS A 46 -4.79 -19.86 -12.04
C LYS A 46 -5.36 -19.62 -13.46
N ARG A 47 -6.47 -18.89 -13.54
CA ARG A 47 -7.22 -18.59 -14.79
C ARG A 47 -6.38 -17.81 -15.80
N ARG A 48 -6.52 -18.11 -17.10
CA ARG A 48 -5.70 -17.54 -18.21
C ARG A 48 -6.22 -16.19 -18.70
N ILE A 49 -7.39 -15.73 -18.26
CA ILE A 49 -7.77 -14.31 -18.32
C ILE A 49 -7.31 -13.58 -17.05
N HIS A 50 -6.14 -13.89 -16.53
CA HIS A 50 -5.21 -12.78 -16.30
C HIS A 50 -4.63 -12.50 -17.68
N VAL A 51 -5.01 -11.38 -18.30
CA VAL A 51 -4.01 -10.74 -19.15
C VAL A 51 -2.90 -10.50 -18.16
N ASP A 52 -1.82 -11.28 -18.22
CA ASP A 52 -0.62 -10.94 -17.46
C ASP A 52 -0.42 -9.46 -17.74
N PRO A 53 -0.40 -8.60 -16.71
CA PRO A 53 -0.22 -7.18 -16.94
C PRO A 53 0.99 -7.06 -17.86
N PRO A 54 0.84 -6.36 -19.00
CA PRO A 54 1.89 -6.34 -20.01
C PRO A 54 3.20 -6.01 -19.31
N GLU A 55 4.22 -6.85 -19.52
CA GLU A 55 5.53 -6.60 -18.95
C GLU A 55 5.92 -5.17 -19.31
N VAL A 56 6.42 -4.43 -18.32
CA VAL A 56 6.78 -3.03 -18.53
C VAL A 56 7.86 -2.99 -19.61
N ASP A 57 7.56 -2.36 -20.76
CA ASP A 57 8.58 -2.14 -21.80
C ASP A 57 9.75 -1.36 -21.16
N PRO A 58 10.95 -1.93 -21.09
CA PRO A 58 12.09 -1.29 -20.45
C PRO A 58 12.52 0.00 -21.17
N ASN A 59 12.08 0.22 -22.41
CA ASN A 59 12.37 1.42 -23.20
C ASN A 59 11.19 2.42 -23.22
N ARG A 60 10.12 2.17 -22.47
CA ARG A 60 8.98 3.10 -22.37
C ARG A 60 9.46 4.45 -21.87
N ASP A 61 8.96 5.53 -22.49
CA ASP A 61 9.06 6.87 -21.90
C ASP A 61 8.21 6.93 -20.61
N PRO A 62 8.82 7.07 -19.41
CA PRO A 62 8.07 7.15 -18.16
C PRO A 62 7.14 8.38 -18.10
N PHE A 63 7.38 9.39 -18.95
CA PHE A 63 6.61 10.64 -19.01
C PHE A 63 5.53 10.65 -20.10
N ASP A 64 5.33 9.57 -20.86
CA ASP A 64 4.20 9.45 -21.78
C ASP A 64 2.88 9.39 -20.99
N ILE A 65 2.10 10.47 -21.06
CA ILE A 65 0.80 10.63 -20.39
C ILE A 65 -0.38 10.06 -21.19
N SER A 66 -0.16 9.66 -22.45
CA SER A 66 -1.20 9.02 -23.27
C SER A 66 -1.58 7.64 -22.70
N PHE A 67 -0.64 7.00 -22.01
CA PHE A 67 -0.84 5.78 -21.24
C PHE A 67 0.15 5.76 -20.06
N HIS A 68 -0.37 5.92 -18.84
CA HIS A 68 0.42 5.96 -17.61
C HIS A 68 0.21 4.68 -16.77
N PRO A 69 0.87 3.55 -17.11
CA PRO A 69 0.91 2.39 -16.24
C PRO A 69 1.52 2.78 -14.89
N ALA A 70 1.05 2.16 -13.81
CA ALA A 70 1.64 2.35 -12.49
C ALA A 70 3.14 2.02 -12.54
N LYS A 71 3.98 2.86 -11.94
CA LYS A 71 5.41 2.56 -11.81
C LYS A 71 5.53 1.29 -10.97
N ASP A 72 6.16 0.27 -11.53
CA ASP A 72 6.42 -0.96 -10.81
C ASP A 72 7.56 -0.75 -9.82
N PHE A 73 7.25 -0.88 -8.52
CA PHE A 73 8.22 -0.85 -7.44
C PHE A 73 8.72 -2.26 -7.07
N ALA A 74 8.20 -3.32 -7.70
CA ALA A 74 8.66 -4.69 -7.49
C ALA A 74 10.16 -4.88 -7.81
N PRO A 75 10.73 -4.29 -8.89
CA PRO A 75 12.17 -4.36 -9.13
C PRO A 75 13.00 -3.70 -8.02
N GLN A 76 12.45 -2.67 -7.38
CA GLN A 76 13.07 -1.95 -6.26
C GLN A 76 12.75 -2.60 -4.91
N LYS A 77 11.95 -3.67 -4.88
CA LYS A 77 11.51 -4.37 -3.67
C LYS A 77 10.88 -3.42 -2.62
N GLY A 78 10.29 -2.31 -3.05
CA GLY A 78 9.73 -1.25 -2.20
C GLY A 78 10.70 -0.15 -1.77
N ASP A 79 11.98 -0.20 -2.15
CA ASP A 79 12.96 0.86 -1.84
C ASP A 79 12.55 2.20 -2.45
N GLY A 80 12.51 3.25 -1.63
CA GLY A 80 12.08 4.60 -2.02
C GLY A 80 10.56 4.81 -2.09
N ARG A 81 9.75 3.85 -1.63
CA ARG A 81 8.29 3.97 -1.59
C ARG A 81 7.83 4.80 -0.39
N VAL A 82 6.97 5.79 -0.61
CA VAL A 82 6.25 6.47 0.48
C VAL A 82 5.26 5.50 1.11
N ARG A 83 5.33 5.36 2.43
CA ARG A 83 4.57 4.37 3.16
C ARG A 83 3.44 4.94 3.98
N ARG A 84 3.77 5.89 4.85
CA ARG A 84 2.87 6.48 5.83
C ARG A 84 3.09 7.98 5.87
N TRP A 85 2.07 8.71 6.24
CA TRP A 85 2.24 10.09 6.71
C TRP A 85 2.40 10.12 8.22
N VAL A 86 2.97 11.20 8.74
CA VAL A 86 3.10 11.50 10.16
C VAL A 86 2.58 12.91 10.37
N MET A 87 1.68 13.08 11.33
CA MET A 87 1.22 14.39 11.78
C MET A 87 1.33 14.48 13.31
N GLY A 88 1.41 15.73 13.77
CA GLY A 88 1.83 16.04 15.11
C GLY A 88 0.75 16.74 15.89
N TYR A 89 0.66 16.43 17.18
CA TYR A 89 -0.19 17.16 18.13
C TYR A 89 0.65 17.65 19.31
N ASN A 90 0.17 18.70 19.97
CA ASN A 90 0.85 19.27 21.13
C ASN A 90 0.67 18.37 22.37
N GLU A 91 1.60 18.43 23.31
CA GLU A 91 1.52 17.65 24.54
C GLU A 91 0.16 17.83 25.25
N GLY A 92 -0.46 16.71 25.64
CA GLY A 92 -1.79 16.68 26.27
C GLY A 92 -2.96 17.00 25.34
N GLN A 93 -2.78 17.00 24.01
CA GLN A 93 -3.83 17.31 23.03
C GLN A 93 -4.21 16.11 22.12
N ALA A 94 -3.90 14.89 22.55
CA ALA A 94 -4.19 13.69 21.77
C ALA A 94 -5.70 13.49 21.54
N ALA A 95 -6.53 13.74 22.56
CA ALA A 95 -7.97 13.57 22.49
C ALA A 95 -8.64 14.57 21.53
N GLU A 96 -8.21 15.83 21.56
CA GLU A 96 -8.70 16.90 20.69
C GLU A 96 -8.29 16.68 19.23
N MET A 97 -7.06 16.22 19.01
CA MET A 97 -6.60 15.83 17.66
C MET A 97 -7.42 14.65 17.13
N ARG A 98 -7.67 13.63 17.97
CA ARG A 98 -8.45 12.45 17.59
C ARG A 98 -9.88 12.84 17.19
N SER A 99 -10.61 13.52 18.07
CA SER A 99 -12.00 13.89 17.82
C SER A 99 -12.13 14.80 16.60
N PHE A 100 -11.16 15.68 16.33
CA PHE A 100 -11.17 16.49 15.12
C PHE A 100 -11.25 15.65 13.84
N TYR A 101 -10.43 14.60 13.72
CA TYR A 101 -10.42 13.76 12.51
C TYR A 101 -11.55 12.72 12.50
N GLU A 102 -11.91 12.16 13.65
CA GLU A 102 -13.05 11.24 13.79
C GLU A 102 -14.36 11.96 13.44
N ASP A 103 -14.62 13.13 14.03
CA ASP A 103 -15.90 13.81 13.91
C ASP A 103 -16.10 14.48 12.54
N ILE A 104 -15.03 15.05 11.96
CA ILE A 104 -15.13 15.77 10.68
C ILE A 104 -15.03 14.82 9.49
N PHE A 105 -14.12 13.84 9.55
CA PHE A 105 -13.78 13.01 8.40
C PHE A 105 -14.13 11.54 8.58
N GLY A 106 -14.55 11.10 9.77
CA GLY A 106 -14.88 9.70 10.04
C GLY A 106 -13.66 8.78 9.96
N TRP A 107 -12.48 9.28 10.31
CA TRP A 107 -11.26 8.46 10.32
C TRP A 107 -11.28 7.46 11.46
N ASP A 108 -10.70 6.28 11.23
CA ASP A 108 -10.52 5.28 12.28
C ASP A 108 -9.17 5.50 12.96
N ILE A 109 -9.16 5.75 14.27
CA ILE A 109 -7.95 6.09 15.04
C ILE A 109 -7.84 5.22 16.29
N ILE A 110 -6.69 4.58 16.47
CA ILE A 110 -6.40 3.72 17.63
C ILE A 110 -5.04 4.05 18.23
N ASP A 111 -4.87 3.82 19.53
CA ASP A 111 -3.57 3.93 20.18
C ASP A 111 -2.66 2.77 19.78
N CYS A 112 -1.41 3.06 19.44
CA CYS A 112 -0.41 2.02 19.20
C CYS A 112 -0.08 1.31 20.53
N GLU A 113 0.10 0.00 20.45
CA GLU A 113 0.47 -0.82 21.61
C GLU A 113 1.80 -0.32 22.22
N GLY A 114 1.83 -0.21 23.56
CA GLY A 114 3.01 0.24 24.29
C GLY A 114 3.30 1.75 24.19
N SER A 115 2.40 2.54 23.60
CA SER A 115 2.54 4.00 23.58
C SER A 115 2.19 4.65 24.93
N ASP A 116 2.63 5.90 25.10
CA ASP A 116 2.36 6.70 26.30
C ASP A 116 0.84 6.95 26.48
N PRO A 117 0.23 6.67 27.64
CA PRO A 117 -1.21 6.85 27.83
C PRO A 117 -1.70 8.30 27.75
N GLU A 118 -0.87 9.29 28.12
CA GLU A 118 -1.23 10.71 28.09
C GLU A 118 -0.92 11.32 26.72
N ASN A 119 0.09 10.79 26.02
CA ASN A 119 0.57 11.26 24.73
C ASN A 119 0.79 10.09 23.75
N PRO A 120 -0.26 9.36 23.38
CA PRO A 120 -0.12 8.14 22.58
C PRO A 120 0.30 8.44 21.15
N THR A 121 1.19 7.61 20.62
CA THR A 121 1.28 7.48 19.17
C THR A 121 0.02 6.76 18.72
N MET A 122 -0.78 7.40 17.86
CA MET A 122 -2.02 6.85 17.36
C MET A 122 -1.86 6.42 15.90
N TYR A 123 -2.32 5.23 15.59
CA TYR A 123 -2.47 4.74 14.22
C TYR A 123 -3.77 5.28 13.64
N CYS A 124 -3.74 5.77 12.40
CA CYS A 124 -4.88 6.37 11.74
C CYS A 124 -5.08 5.80 10.34
N ALA A 125 -6.31 5.38 10.03
CA ALA A 125 -6.75 5.03 8.69
C ALA A 125 -7.79 6.04 8.16
N THR A 126 -7.61 6.47 6.92
CA THR A 126 -8.49 7.44 6.25
C THR A 126 -9.62 6.79 5.45
N GLY A 127 -9.75 5.47 5.53
CA GLY A 127 -10.76 4.67 4.84
C GLY A 127 -10.53 3.17 5.00
N PRO A 128 -11.24 2.32 4.22
CA PRO A 128 -11.23 0.88 4.42
C PRO A 128 -9.83 0.25 4.26
N GLY A 129 -9.38 -0.47 5.29
CA GLY A 129 -8.12 -1.21 5.30
C GLY A 129 -8.25 -2.69 5.64
N THR A 130 -7.19 -3.47 5.41
CA THR A 130 -7.04 -4.89 5.80
C THR A 130 -6.97 -5.05 7.33
N PRO A 131 -6.95 -6.29 7.88
CA PRO A 131 -6.82 -6.50 9.33
C PRO A 131 -5.55 -5.90 9.96
N ASP A 132 -4.48 -5.75 9.18
CA ASP A 132 -3.24 -5.05 9.51
C ASP A 132 -3.29 -3.54 9.18
N TRP A 133 -4.49 -3.01 8.92
CA TRP A 133 -4.78 -1.60 8.67
C TRP A 133 -4.11 -1.01 7.42
N GLU A 134 -3.83 -1.85 6.43
CA GLU A 134 -3.31 -1.42 5.14
C GLU A 134 -4.44 -1.00 4.19
N PRO A 135 -4.33 0.14 3.47
CA PRO A 135 -5.38 0.59 2.58
C PRO A 135 -5.71 -0.44 1.49
N ARG A 136 -7.00 -0.79 1.36
CA ARG A 136 -7.46 -1.75 0.32
C ARG A 136 -7.77 -1.10 -1.02
N VAL A 137 -8.02 0.20 -1.04
CA VAL A 137 -8.45 0.94 -2.23
C VAL A 137 -7.51 2.12 -2.47
N CYS A 138 -7.21 2.38 -3.74
CA CYS A 138 -6.37 3.50 -4.14
C CYS A 138 -6.91 4.83 -3.58
N SER A 139 -6.00 5.74 -3.24
CA SER A 139 -6.27 7.08 -2.67
C SER A 139 -6.58 7.14 -1.17
N PHE A 140 -6.85 6.02 -0.49
CA PHE A 140 -6.84 6.02 0.97
C PHE A 140 -5.40 5.89 1.48
N GLY A 141 -5.12 6.65 2.53
CA GLY A 141 -3.85 6.61 3.25
C GLY A 141 -4.03 6.15 4.69
N TYR A 142 -2.89 5.92 5.32
CA TYR A 142 -2.80 5.66 6.74
C TYR A 142 -1.49 6.26 7.25
N GLY A 143 -1.45 6.50 8.55
CA GLY A 143 -0.31 7.17 9.14
C GLY A 143 -0.39 7.25 10.65
N PHE A 144 0.49 8.07 11.20
CA PHE A 144 0.60 8.25 12.63
C PHE A 144 0.24 9.67 13.04
N LEU A 145 -0.52 9.79 14.12
CA LEU A 145 -0.61 10.99 14.92
C LEU A 145 0.30 10.80 16.13
N LYS A 146 1.33 11.63 16.29
CA LYS A 146 2.25 11.55 17.44
C LYS A 146 2.43 12.91 18.11
N LYS A 147 2.89 12.89 19.37
CA LYS A 147 3.32 14.13 20.03
C LYS A 147 4.43 14.81 19.23
N ASN A 148 4.35 16.12 19.08
CA ASN A 148 5.44 16.91 18.50
C ASN A 148 6.72 16.79 19.34
N GLU A 149 7.84 16.53 18.68
CA GLU A 149 9.17 16.52 19.29
C GLU A 149 10.05 17.56 18.56
N PRO A 150 10.97 18.25 19.25
CA PRO A 150 11.76 19.34 18.64
C PRO A 150 12.60 18.92 17.42
N ASP A 151 12.99 17.65 17.36
CA ASP A 151 13.87 17.06 16.35
C ASP A 151 13.15 16.11 15.39
N ALA A 152 11.81 16.09 15.42
CA ALA A 152 10.98 15.19 14.63
C ALA A 152 10.12 15.99 13.64
N PRO A 153 10.19 15.74 12.33
CA PRO A 153 9.41 16.51 11.36
C PRO A 153 7.93 16.16 11.47
N SER A 154 7.10 17.19 11.35
CA SER A 154 5.65 17.08 11.39
C SER A 154 4.97 18.33 10.81
N PRO A 155 4.07 18.20 9.81
CA PRO A 155 3.73 16.96 9.11
C PRO A 155 4.88 16.45 8.24
N SER A 156 4.93 15.14 8.00
CA SER A 156 5.98 14.50 7.21
C SER A 156 5.51 13.15 6.61
N PHE A 157 6.38 12.50 5.85
CA PHE A 157 6.18 11.16 5.31
C PHE A 157 7.29 10.21 5.79
N ILE A 158 6.95 8.92 5.85
CA ILE A 158 7.87 7.81 6.04
C ILE A 158 8.11 7.16 4.69
N ILE A 159 9.38 7.05 4.29
CA ILE A 159 9.84 6.36 3.08
C ILE A 159 10.51 5.05 3.48
N GLU A 160 10.13 3.96 2.83
CA GLU A 160 10.78 2.66 3.01
C GLU A 160 12.14 2.63 2.31
N VAL A 161 13.15 2.13 3.01
CA VAL A 161 14.50 1.95 2.47
C VAL A 161 15.03 0.56 2.81
N LYS A 162 15.94 0.03 1.99
CA LYS A 162 16.58 -1.27 2.28
C LYS A 162 17.79 -1.18 3.20
N ASP A 163 18.48 -0.05 3.16
CA ASP A 163 19.65 0.22 3.98
C ASP A 163 19.67 1.72 4.30
N ILE A 164 19.47 2.04 5.58
CA ILE A 164 19.47 3.43 6.07
C ILE A 164 20.85 4.06 5.86
N ASP A 165 21.93 3.33 6.09
CA ASP A 165 23.29 3.89 6.05
C ASP A 165 23.72 4.17 4.60
N GLU A 166 23.36 3.31 3.66
CA GLU A 166 23.53 3.56 2.22
C GLU A 166 22.68 4.74 1.77
N THR A 167 21.41 4.80 2.21
CA THR A 167 20.50 5.87 1.82
C THR A 167 20.98 7.22 2.34
N CYS A 168 21.40 7.30 3.61
CA CYS A 168 21.96 8.52 4.20
C CYS A 168 23.19 9.04 3.44
N LYS A 169 24.06 8.16 2.94
CA LYS A 169 25.19 8.58 2.08
C LYS A 169 24.71 9.19 0.77
N LYS A 170 23.74 8.55 0.11
CA LYS A 170 23.14 9.07 -1.14
C LYS A 170 22.46 10.42 -0.90
N VAL A 171 21.72 10.58 0.20
CA VAL A 171 21.07 11.86 0.55
C VAL A 171 22.08 12.99 0.53
N VAL A 172 23.24 12.82 1.17
CA VAL A 172 24.30 13.85 1.18
C VAL A 172 24.91 14.05 -0.21
N GLU A 173 25.17 12.96 -0.95
CA GLU A 173 25.68 13.01 -2.33
C GLU A 173 24.78 13.83 -3.27
N PHE A 174 23.46 13.70 -3.10
CA PHE A 174 22.44 14.42 -3.88
C PHE A 174 22.05 15.78 -3.29
N GLY A 175 22.83 16.31 -2.32
CA GLY A 175 22.68 17.68 -1.80
C GLY A 175 21.68 17.84 -0.65
N GLY A 176 21.19 16.74 -0.09
CA GLY A 176 20.39 16.71 1.14
C GLY A 176 21.24 16.65 2.41
N LYS A 177 20.57 16.51 3.56
CA LYS A 177 21.20 16.39 4.88
C LYS A 177 20.60 15.24 5.68
N VAL A 178 21.41 14.65 6.55
CA VAL A 178 20.93 13.75 7.60
C VAL A 178 20.70 14.60 8.85
N LEU A 179 19.43 14.76 9.25
CA LEU A 179 19.05 15.55 10.42
C LEU A 179 19.14 14.74 11.72
N ARG A 180 18.80 13.45 11.63
CA ARG A 180 18.94 12.50 12.73
C ARG A 180 19.45 11.18 12.16
N GLU A 181 20.58 10.74 12.68
CA GLU A 181 21.15 9.42 12.35
C GLU A 181 20.21 8.29 12.83
N ARG A 182 20.55 7.05 12.46
CA ARG A 182 19.80 5.83 12.79
C ARG A 182 19.34 5.80 14.25
N PHE A 183 18.05 5.57 14.47
CA PHE A 183 17.45 5.42 15.79
C PHE A 183 16.30 4.40 15.77
N THR A 184 16.07 3.76 16.92
CA THR A 184 14.98 2.80 17.10
C THR A 184 13.72 3.49 17.65
N GLN A 185 12.57 3.21 17.06
CA GLN A 185 11.25 3.63 17.56
C GLN A 185 10.22 2.53 17.30
N GLY A 186 9.47 2.12 18.33
CA GLY A 186 8.47 1.06 18.19
C GLY A 186 9.03 -0.31 17.78
N GLY A 187 10.31 -0.57 18.07
CA GLY A 187 11.00 -1.80 17.64
C GLY A 187 11.54 -1.78 16.21
N GLU A 188 11.34 -0.67 15.49
CA GLU A 188 11.74 -0.48 14.10
C GLU A 188 12.85 0.57 13.98
N GLU A 189 13.64 0.50 12.92
CA GLU A 189 14.81 1.37 12.69
C GLU A 189 14.50 2.50 11.72
N TYR A 190 14.76 3.74 12.12
CA TYR A 190 14.48 4.95 11.35
C TYR A 190 15.69 5.89 11.27
N ALA A 191 15.65 6.82 10.32
CA ALA A 191 16.47 8.03 10.31
C ALA A 191 15.64 9.22 9.79
N ILE A 192 16.11 10.45 10.02
CA ILE A 192 15.46 11.66 9.51
C ILE A 192 16.41 12.35 8.55
N ILE A 193 15.91 12.65 7.35
CA ILE A 193 16.64 13.29 6.27
C ILE A 193 15.94 14.59 5.85
N GLU A 194 16.69 15.46 5.20
CA GLU A 194 16.23 16.70 4.58
C GLU A 194 16.67 16.70 3.11
N ASP A 195 15.77 17.02 2.19
CA ASP A 195 16.13 17.21 0.77
C ASP A 195 16.77 18.59 0.51
N SER A 196 17.08 18.89 -0.75
CA SER A 196 17.72 20.17 -1.12
C SER A 196 16.84 21.40 -0.87
N GLU A 197 15.53 21.22 -0.74
CA GLU A 197 14.54 22.29 -0.58
C GLU A 197 14.09 22.47 0.88
N GLY A 198 14.64 21.66 1.80
CA GLY A 198 14.29 21.73 3.22
C GLY A 198 13.11 20.84 3.62
N ASN A 199 12.63 19.96 2.74
CA ASN A 199 11.57 19.00 3.12
C ASN A 199 12.17 17.89 3.98
N GLN A 200 11.59 17.71 5.16
CA GLN A 200 12.08 16.75 6.15
C GLN A 200 11.24 15.48 6.12
N LEU A 201 11.91 14.32 6.08
CA LEU A 201 11.30 13.02 5.84
C LEU A 201 11.88 11.98 6.80
N TYR A 202 11.06 11.03 7.22
CA TYR A 202 11.55 9.82 7.85
C TYR A 202 11.92 8.80 6.78
N ILE A 203 12.98 8.04 7.02
CA ILE A 203 13.25 6.79 6.31
C ILE A 203 13.18 5.62 7.29
N TRP A 204 12.57 4.50 6.87
CA TRP A 204 12.36 3.29 7.66
C TRP A 204 13.04 2.09 6.99
N GLU A 205 13.87 1.35 7.73
CA GLU A 205 14.59 0.21 7.18
C GLU A 205 13.74 -1.06 7.14
N LEU A 206 13.55 -1.61 5.94
CA LEU A 206 13.01 -2.96 5.71
C LEU A 206 14.11 -3.87 5.15
N LYS A 207 15.08 -4.18 6.01
CA LYS A 207 16.25 -4.99 5.67
C LYS A 207 15.81 -6.41 5.28
N ASP A 208 16.20 -6.84 4.08
CA ASP A 208 15.94 -8.17 3.50
C ASP A 208 14.46 -8.58 3.32
N THR A 209 13.52 -7.81 3.84
CA THR A 209 12.09 -8.06 3.71
C THR A 209 11.59 -7.47 2.40
N VAL A 210 10.97 -8.29 1.56
CA VAL A 210 10.10 -7.80 0.48
C VAL A 210 8.68 -8.04 0.94
N PRO A 211 7.97 -6.99 1.38
CA PRO A 211 6.64 -7.18 1.91
C PRO A 211 5.68 -7.74 0.86
N ASP A 212 4.70 -8.54 1.27
CA ASP A 212 3.74 -9.16 0.35
C ASP A 212 3.03 -8.13 -0.55
N TYR A 213 2.79 -6.93 -0.03
CA TYR A 213 2.20 -5.81 -0.79
C TYR A 213 3.12 -5.22 -1.87
N CYS A 214 4.40 -5.60 -1.93
CA CYS A 214 5.34 -5.24 -3.00
C CYS A 214 5.39 -6.28 -4.12
N ILE A 215 5.06 -7.54 -3.82
CA ILE A 215 5.11 -8.67 -4.79
C ILE A 215 3.72 -9.08 -5.28
N HIS A 216 2.68 -8.78 -4.52
CA HIS A 216 1.29 -9.10 -4.84
C HIS A 216 0.37 -7.88 -4.67
N PRO A 217 0.62 -6.77 -5.39
CA PRO A 217 -0.13 -5.53 -5.19
C PRO A 217 -1.64 -5.68 -5.49
N VAL A 218 -2.03 -6.68 -6.29
CA VAL A 218 -3.42 -6.90 -6.72
C VAL A 218 -4.18 -7.89 -5.84
N THR A 219 -3.53 -8.92 -5.28
CA THR A 219 -4.25 -10.01 -4.57
C THR A 219 -4.85 -9.59 -3.23
N ASN A 220 -4.35 -8.50 -2.63
CA ASN A 220 -4.82 -7.99 -1.34
C ASN A 220 -5.84 -6.85 -1.45
N THR A 221 -6.24 -6.45 -2.66
CA THR A 221 -7.25 -5.40 -2.88
C THR A 221 -8.69 -5.86 -2.58
N GLY A 222 -8.89 -7.12 -2.20
CA GLY A 222 -10.21 -7.67 -1.91
C GLY A 222 -11.13 -7.80 -3.14
N ALA A 223 -10.61 -7.58 -4.34
CA ALA A 223 -11.27 -7.94 -5.59
C ALA A 223 -11.13 -9.47 -5.82
N GLN A 224 -11.77 -10.26 -4.96
CA GLN A 224 -12.06 -11.68 -5.21
C GLN A 224 -13.49 -11.85 -5.66
#